data_AF-A0A833A4W8-F1
#
_entry.id   AF-A0A833A4W8-F1
#
_cell.length_a   1.000
_cell.length_b   1.000
_cell.length_c   1.000
_cell.angle_alpha   90.00
_cell.angle_beta   90.00
_cell.angle_gamma   90.00
#
_symmetry.space_group_name_H-M   'P 1'
#
loop_
_entity.id
_entity.type
_entity.pdbx_description
1 polymer ?
#
loop_
_entity_poly.entity_id
_entity_poly.type
_entity_poly.pdbx_seq_one_letter_code
_entity_poly.pdbx_strand_id
1 'polypeptide(L)'
;VKAREEISISIASQLEHAKMLLEKLGFKEVMVVRKKRDYYNCGDVVVSLDQVEKLGCFVELEYRGGRDDASSRLDEIVKELGLEGLERTTLSYLELLLRKLGD
;
A
#
# COMPACT_ATOMS: atom_id res chain seq x y z
N VAL A 1 13.43 1.91 -0.96
CA VAL A 1 12.19 2.41 -1.57
C VAL A 1 11.57 1.32 -2.42
N LYS A 2 10.27 1.04 -2.27
CA LYS A 2 9.54 0.11 -3.14
C LYS A 2 9.00 0.93 -4.32
N ALA A 3 9.46 0.64 -5.53
CA ALA A 3 8.99 1.29 -6.75
C ALA A 3 8.52 0.22 -7.73
N ARG A 4 7.27 0.33 -8.18
CA ARG A 4 6.62 -0.59 -9.13
C ARG A 4 5.71 0.24 -10.03
N GLU A 5 5.59 -0.17 -11.29
CA GLU A 5 4.57 0.37 -12.19
C GLU A 5 3.18 -0.09 -11.77
N GLU A 6 2.26 0.85 -11.67
CA GLU A 6 0.86 0.58 -11.31
C GLU A 6 -0.06 1.05 -12.43
N ILE A 7 -0.83 0.11 -12.98
CA ILE A 7 -1.92 0.40 -13.91
C ILE A 7 -3.22 0.13 -13.16
N SER A 8 -3.94 1.21 -12.83
CA SER A 8 -5.19 1.15 -12.07
C SER A 8 -6.37 1.61 -12.93
N ILE A 9 -7.47 0.87 -12.88
CA ILE A 9 -8.71 1.17 -13.60
C ILE A 9 -9.85 1.20 -12.59
N SER A 10 -10.69 2.25 -12.64
CA SER A 10 -11.89 2.32 -11.80
C SER A 10 -12.96 1.36 -12.32
N ILE A 11 -13.47 0.50 -11.43
CA ILE A 11 -14.49 -0.52 -11.75
C ILE A 11 -15.91 -0.15 -11.28
N ALA A 12 -16.10 1.06 -10.74
CA ALA A 12 -17.38 1.60 -10.26
C ALA A 12 -18.23 0.53 -9.51
N SER A 13 -19.49 0.33 -9.92
CA SER A 13 -20.42 -0.65 -9.33
C SER A 13 -20.31 -2.05 -9.94
N GLN A 14 -19.26 -2.36 -10.71
CA GLN A 14 -19.10 -3.61 -11.46
C GLN A 14 -18.14 -4.61 -10.80
N LEU A 15 -17.97 -4.52 -9.48
CA LEU A 15 -17.03 -5.38 -8.73
C LEU A 15 -17.23 -6.87 -9.01
N GLU A 16 -18.47 -7.35 -8.96
CA GLU A 16 -18.78 -8.78 -9.14
C GLU A 16 -18.49 -9.24 -10.58
N HIS A 17 -18.79 -8.41 -11.59
CA HIS A 17 -18.44 -8.71 -12.98
C HIS A 17 -16.93 -8.76 -13.19
N ALA A 18 -16.18 -7.85 -12.57
CA ALA A 18 -14.72 -7.83 -12.64
C ALA A 18 -14.09 -9.07 -11.99
N LYS A 19 -14.60 -9.49 -10.82
CA LYS A 19 -14.18 -10.75 -10.18
C LYS A 19 -14.44 -11.96 -11.07
N MET A 20 -15.67 -12.09 -11.58
CA MET A 20 -16.05 -13.19 -12.45
C MET A 20 -15.22 -13.23 -13.75
N LEU A 21 -14.87 -12.09 -14.33
CA LEU A 21 -13.97 -12.02 -15.48
C LEU A 21 -12.60 -12.62 -15.15
N LEU A 22 -12.00 -12.21 -14.04
CA LEU A 22 -10.68 -12.72 -13.60
C LEU A 22 -10.73 -14.23 -13.34
N GLU A 23 -11.78 -14.73 -12.67
CA GLU A 23 -11.99 -16.16 -12.44
C GLU A 23 -12.09 -16.94 -13.75
N LYS A 24 -12.84 -16.43 -14.74
CA LYS A 24 -12.98 -17.07 -16.07
C LYS A 24 -11.68 -17.05 -16.87
N LEU A 25 -10.79 -16.08 -16.62
CA LEU A 25 -9.44 -16.04 -17.19
C LEU A 25 -8.45 -16.96 -16.46
N GLY A 26 -8.89 -17.66 -15.40
CA GLY A 26 -8.08 -18.62 -14.66
C GLY A 26 -7.37 -18.06 -13.43
N PHE A 27 -7.60 -16.79 -13.07
CA PHE A 27 -7.10 -16.24 -11.82
C PHE A 27 -7.89 -16.79 -10.63
N LYS A 28 -7.24 -16.89 -9.47
CA LYS A 28 -7.85 -17.36 -8.23
C LYS A 28 -7.63 -16.34 -7.12
N GLU A 29 -8.65 -16.12 -6.31
CA GLU A 29 -8.50 -15.30 -5.11
C GLU A 29 -7.51 -15.99 -4.15
N VAL A 30 -6.46 -15.25 -3.76
CA VAL A 30 -5.46 -15.73 -2.81
C VAL A 30 -5.90 -15.40 -1.38
N MET A 31 -6.25 -14.14 -1.13
CA MET A 31 -6.69 -13.66 0.17
C MET A 31 -7.33 -12.27 0.05
N VAL A 32 -8.23 -11.93 0.96
CA VAL A 32 -8.80 -10.59 1.10
C VAL A 32 -8.00 -9.79 2.15
N VAL A 33 -7.45 -8.65 1.76
CA VAL A 33 -6.84 -7.69 2.68
C VAL A 33 -7.87 -6.60 3.01
N ARG A 34 -8.28 -6.52 4.28
CA ARG A 34 -9.20 -5.48 4.78
C ARG A 34 -8.43 -4.45 5.57
N LYS A 35 -8.68 -3.17 5.28
CA LYS A 35 -8.04 -2.04 5.97
C LYS A 35 -8.92 -0.81 5.99
N LYS A 36 -8.72 0.04 6.98
CA LYS A 36 -9.15 1.43 6.99
C LYS A 36 -7.93 2.30 6.70
N ARG A 37 -8.04 3.22 5.74
CA ARG A 37 -6.95 4.13 5.34
C ARG A 37 -7.42 5.57 5.46
N ASP A 38 -6.63 6.37 6.17
CA ASP A 38 -6.77 7.82 6.21
C ASP A 38 -5.65 8.44 5.36
N TYR A 39 -6.00 9.39 4.49
CA TYR A 39 -5.07 10.02 3.55
C TYR A 39 -4.75 11.45 3.97
N TYR A 40 -3.47 11.80 3.92
CA TYR A 40 -2.98 13.15 4.17
C TYR A 40 -2.05 13.58 3.02
N ASN A 41 -2.30 14.75 2.45
CA ASN A 41 -1.46 15.31 1.40
C ASN A 41 -0.44 16.26 2.04
N CYS A 42 0.85 15.92 1.93
CA CYS A 42 1.98 16.68 2.45
C CYS A 42 2.81 17.20 1.26
N GLY A 43 2.18 18.05 0.45
CA GLY A 43 2.78 18.56 -0.78
C GLY A 43 2.88 17.48 -1.87
N ASP A 44 4.10 17.09 -2.18
CA ASP A 44 4.47 16.07 -3.17
C ASP A 44 4.48 14.64 -2.62
N VAL A 45 4.33 14.49 -1.31
CA VAL A 45 4.21 13.20 -0.62
C VAL A 45 2.80 13.01 -0.09
N VAL A 46 2.24 11.83 -0.35
CA VAL A 46 1.00 11.37 0.28
C VAL A 46 1.36 10.46 1.44
N VAL A 47 0.84 10.80 2.61
CA VAL A 47 0.95 9.99 3.83
C VAL A 47 -0.36 9.23 4.01
N SER A 48 -0.29 7.91 4.05
CA SER A 48 -1.44 7.05 4.35
C SER A 48 -1.27 6.40 5.70
N LEU A 49 -2.27 6.54 6.58
CA LEU A 49 -2.34 5.83 7.85
C LEU A 49 -3.29 4.65 7.71
N ASP A 50 -2.77 3.45 7.86
CA ASP A 50 -3.47 2.21 7.58
C ASP A 50 -3.68 1.40 8.85
N GLN A 51 -4.94 1.13 9.19
CA GLN A 51 -5.30 0.10 10.14
C GLN A 51 -5.69 -1.15 9.37
N VAL A 52 -4.80 -2.14 9.33
CA VAL A 52 -4.97 -3.37 8.58
C VAL A 52 -5.43 -4.48 9.51
N GLU A 53 -6.55 -5.12 9.17
CA GLU A 53 -7.08 -6.23 9.96
C GLU A 53 -6.01 -7.32 10.10
N LYS A 54 -5.82 -7.80 11.33
CA LYS A 54 -4.83 -8.83 11.73
C LYS A 54 -3.35 -8.43 11.64
N LEU A 55 -2.99 -7.28 11.05
CA LEU A 55 -1.59 -6.81 11.00
C LEU A 55 -1.30 -5.60 11.89
N GLY A 56 -2.31 -4.78 12.24
CA GLY A 56 -2.11 -3.60 13.07
C GLY A 56 -2.01 -2.32 12.25
N CYS A 57 -1.27 -1.32 12.76
CA CYS A 57 -1.19 0.01 12.17
C CYS A 57 0.10 0.20 11.35
N PHE A 58 -0.01 0.86 10.20
CA PHE A 58 1.10 1.19 9.31
C PHE A 58 1.00 2.64 8.85
N VAL A 59 2.16 3.20 8.51
CA VAL A 59 2.27 4.46 7.77
C VAL A 59 2.93 4.17 6.42
N GLU A 60 2.30 4.60 5.34
CA GLU A 60 2.89 4.58 3.99
C GLU A 60 3.17 6.00 3.54
N LEU A 61 4.34 6.20 2.93
CA LEU A 61 4.77 7.45 2.34
C LEU A 61 4.96 7.24 0.84
N GLU A 62 4.14 7.91 0.04
CA GLU A 62 4.16 7.79 -1.42
C GLU A 62 4.54 9.14 -2.04
N TYR A 63 5.70 9.19 -2.68
CA TYR A 63 6.15 10.37 -3.40
C TYR A 63 5.60 10.36 -4.83
N ARG A 64 4.94 11.47 -5.22
CA ARG A 64 4.30 11.63 -6.53
C ARG A 64 5.16 12.33 -7.59
N GLY A 65 6.41 12.71 -7.26
CA GLY A 65 7.32 13.38 -8.18
C GLY A 65 8.21 12.43 -8.99
N GLY A 66 9.27 12.97 -9.61
CA GLY A 66 10.21 12.22 -10.43
C GLY A 66 11.12 11.29 -9.61
N ARG A 67 11.48 10.13 -10.16
CA ARG A 67 12.17 9.05 -9.41
C ARG A 67 13.49 9.48 -8.75
N ASP A 68 14.19 10.45 -9.33
CA ASP A 68 15.52 10.89 -8.89
C ASP A 68 15.49 11.61 -7.53
N ASP A 69 14.37 12.24 -7.16
CA ASP A 69 14.24 13.01 -5.91
C ASP A 69 13.55 12.25 -4.77
N ALA A 70 13.02 11.04 -5.06
CA ALA A 70 12.11 10.34 -4.17
C ALA A 70 12.74 9.96 -2.82
N SER A 71 14.01 9.51 -2.80
CA SER A 71 14.63 9.04 -1.55
C SER A 71 14.86 10.18 -0.58
N SER A 72 15.46 11.27 -1.05
CA SER A 72 15.76 12.45 -0.22
C SER A 72 14.48 13.06 0.33
N ARG A 73 13.45 13.20 -0.52
CA ARG A 73 12.16 13.77 -0.09
C ARG A 73 11.45 12.90 0.94
N LEU A 74 11.47 11.57 0.77
CA LEU A 74 10.87 10.65 1.75
C LEU A 74 11.63 10.68 3.09
N ASP A 75 12.96 10.78 3.07
CA ASP A 75 13.75 10.87 4.30
C ASP A 75 13.53 12.21 5.04
N GLU A 76 13.26 13.31 4.33
CA GLU A 76 12.80 14.58 4.92
C GLU A 76 11.46 14.41 5.64
N ILE A 77 10.46 13.82 4.99
CA ILE A 77 9.14 13.59 5.59
C ILE A 77 9.24 12.65 6.81
N VAL A 78 10.08 11.62 6.76
CA VAL A 78 10.33 10.75 7.91
C VAL A 78 10.86 11.55 9.11
N LYS A 79 11.76 12.50 8.88
CA LYS A 79 12.28 13.39 9.94
C LYS A 79 11.23 14.34 10.46
N GLU A 80 10.51 15.02 9.57
CA GLU A 80 9.46 15.98 9.93
C GLU A 80 8.34 15.34 10.77
N LEU A 81 8.00 14.08 10.46
CA LEU A 81 6.97 13.32 11.17
C LEU A 81 7.51 12.51 12.36
N GLY A 82 8.82 12.54 12.63
CA GLY A 82 9.44 11.82 13.75
C GLY A 82 9.38 10.29 13.63
N LEU A 83 9.45 9.75 12.41
CA LEU A 83 9.31 8.32 12.11
C LEU A 83 10.65 7.56 12.07
N GLU A 84 11.77 8.19 12.42
CA GLU A 84 13.14 7.68 12.25
C GLU A 84 13.42 6.35 12.98
N GLY A 85 12.66 6.05 14.04
CA GLY A 85 12.80 4.81 14.84
C GLY A 85 11.81 3.71 14.47
N LEU A 86 10.94 3.93 13.49
CA LEU A 86 9.95 2.91 13.10
C LEU A 86 10.59 1.85 12.20
N GLU A 87 10.17 0.60 12.39
CA GLU A 87 10.56 -0.49 11.51
C GLU A 87 10.05 -0.23 10.09
N ARG A 88 10.96 -0.33 9.12
CA ARG A 88 10.64 -0.18 7.70
C ARG A 88 10.46 -1.57 7.08
N THR A 89 9.41 -1.72 6.26
CA THR A 89 9.19 -2.95 5.49
C THR A 89 8.97 -2.64 4.02
N THR A 90 9.44 -3.53 3.15
CA THR A 90 9.16 -3.51 1.71
C THR A 90 8.08 -4.52 1.32
N LEU A 91 7.65 -5.35 2.27
CA LEU A 91 6.60 -6.34 2.08
C LEU A 91 5.24 -5.66 1.98
N SER A 92 4.42 -6.14 1.06
CA SER A 92 3.01 -5.79 1.00
C SER A 92 2.22 -6.41 2.16
N TYR A 93 1.05 -5.84 2.46
CA TYR A 93 0.15 -6.41 3.46
C TYR A 93 -0.27 -7.85 3.14
N LEU A 94 -0.39 -8.22 1.85
CA LEU A 94 -0.66 -9.60 1.46
C LEU A 94 0.48 -10.53 1.89
N GLU A 95 1.72 -10.15 1.63
CA GLU A 95 2.90 -10.94 2.02
C GLU A 95 3.02 -11.06 3.55
N LEU A 96 2.75 -9.97 4.27
CA LEU A 96 2.75 -9.97 5.73
C LEU A 96 1.65 -10.86 6.31
N LEU A 97 0.44 -10.82 5.75
CA LEU A 97 -0.67 -11.70 6.16
C LEU A 97 -0.37 -13.16 5.88
N LEU A 98 0.19 -13.48 4.71
CA LEU A 98 0.56 -14.85 4.36
C LEU A 98 1.63 -15.42 5.29
N ARG A 99 2.61 -14.61 5.69
CA ARG A 99 3.62 -15.04 6.69
C ARG A 99 2.97 -15.30 8.05
N LYS A 100 2.14 -14.38 8.52
CA LYS A 100 1.49 -14.49 9.82
C LYS A 100 0.48 -15.64 9.94
N LEU A 101 -0.15 -16.04 8.83
CA LEU A 101 -1.15 -17.11 8.78
C LEU A 101 -0.58 -18.46 8.33
N GLY A 102 0.64 -18.48 7.78
CA GLY A 102 1.36 -19.69 7.39
C GLY A 102 2.20 -20.29 8.51
N ASP A 103 2.43 -19.54 9.59
CA ASP A 103 2.95 -19.99 10.89
C ASP A 103 1.80 -20.46 11.80
#